data_AF-A0A8B8N1M1-F1
#
_entry.id   AF-A0A8B8N1M1-F1
#
_cell.length_a   1.000
_cell.length_b   1.000
_cell.length_c   1.000
_cell.angle_alpha   90.00
_cell.angle_beta   90.00
_cell.angle_gamma   90.00
#
_symmetry.space_group_name_H-M   'P 1'
#
loop_
_entity.id
_entity.type
_entity.pdbx_description
1 polymer ?
#
loop_
_entity_poly.entity_id
_entity_poly.type
_entity_poly.pdbx_seq_one_letter_code
_entity_poly.pdbx_strand_id
1 'polypeptide(L)' 'MGSSCSIGAPKVKSACVVFQNFCQEKSTRGCLRCLQQMKQEFALVKSKLEALFELEQQVVAAGGSIHKMQPINPSD' A
#
# COMPACT_ATOMS: atom_id res chain seq x y z
N MET A 1 -10.50 -11.89 0.51
CA MET A 1 -9.77 -10.68 0.96
C MET A 1 -8.35 -10.76 0.45
N GLY A 2 -7.82 -9.69 -0.14
CA GLY A 2 -6.46 -9.66 -0.72
C GLY A 2 -5.44 -8.99 0.20
N SER A 3 -4.15 -9.28 -0.01
CA SER A 3 -3.03 -8.83 0.84
C SER A 3 -2.88 -7.30 0.94
N SER A 4 -3.43 -6.54 0.00
CA SER A 4 -3.42 -5.07 0.06
C SER A 4 -4.36 -4.51 1.13
N CYS A 5 -5.40 -5.26 1.53
CA CYS A 5 -6.32 -4.84 2.59
C CYS A 5 -5.69 -4.95 3.99
N SER A 6 -4.83 -5.95 4.22
CA SER A 6 -4.21 -6.19 5.54
C SER A 6 -3.13 -5.17 5.91
N ILE A 7 -2.62 -4.42 4.94
CA ILE A 7 -1.59 -3.38 5.14
C ILE A 7 -2.13 -1.95 5.02
N GLY A 8 -3.45 -1.78 4.89
CA GLY A 8 -4.05 -0.45 4.77
C GLY A 8 -3.68 0.30 3.48
N ALA A 9 -3.59 -0.40 2.34
CA ALA A 9 -3.25 0.21 1.04
C ALA A 9 -4.47 0.29 0.08
N PRO A 10 -5.41 1.24 0.28
CA PRO A 10 -6.67 1.30 -0.48
C PRO A 10 -6.48 1.55 -1.98
N LYS A 11 -5.44 2.31 -2.36
CA LYS A 11 -5.11 2.56 -3.77
C LYS A 11 -4.62 1.31 -4.50
N VAL A 12 -3.78 0.51 -3.86
CA VAL A 12 -3.33 -0.78 -4.40
C VAL A 12 -4.52 -1.73 -4.54
N LYS A 13 -5.41 -1.78 -3.55
CA LYS A 13 -6.67 -2.56 -3.63
C LYS A 13 -7.51 -2.14 -4.84
N SER A 14 -7.73 -0.84 -5.03
CA SER A 14 -8.51 -0.31 -6.15
C SER A 14 -7.89 -0.69 -7.50
N ALA A 15 -6.58 -0.54 -7.65
CA ALA A 15 -5.87 -0.96 -8.86
C ALA A 15 -6.02 -2.47 -9.14
N CYS A 16 -5.95 -3.33 -8.11
CA CYS A 16 -6.16 -4.78 -8.27
C CYS A 16 -7.57 -5.14 -8.76
N VAL A 17 -8.60 -4.36 -8.38
CA VAL A 17 -9.98 -4.57 -8.87
C VAL A 17 -10.09 -4.16 -10.33
N VAL A 18 -9.57 -2.98 -10.69
CA VAL A 18 -9.58 -2.50 -12.09
C VAL A 18 -8.80 -3.44 -13.02
N PHE A 19 -7.67 -3.99 -12.55
CA PHE A 19 -6.89 -4.97 -13.30
C PHE A 19 -7.70 -6.24 -13.61
N GLN A 20 -8.45 -6.75 -12.62
CA GLN A 20 -9.30 -7.93 -12.81
C GLN A 20 -10.37 -7.70 -13.87
N ASN A 21 -11.00 -6.51 -13.88
CA ASN A 21 -11.99 -6.16 -14.91
C ASN A 21 -11.37 -6.19 -16.32
N PHE A 22 -10.18 -5.61 -16.50
CA PHE A 22 -9.51 -5.64 -17.81
C PHE A 22 -9.08 -7.05 -18.23
N CYS A 23 -8.76 -7.93 -17.28
CA CYS A 23 -8.50 -9.34 -17.58
C CYS A 23 -9.77 -10.05 -18.08
N GLN A 24 -10.92 -9.78 -17.45
CA GLN A 24 -12.22 -10.32 -17.87
C GLN A 24 -12.62 -9.81 -19.26
N GLU A 25 -12.37 -8.54 -19.55
CA GLU A 25 -12.59 -7.92 -20.86
C GLU A 25 -11.54 -8.34 -21.92
N LYS A 26 -10.54 -9.14 -21.53
CA LYS A 26 -9.40 -9.55 -22.38
C LYS A 26 -8.66 -8.35 -23.01
N SER A 27 -8.65 -7.21 -22.33
CA SER A 27 -8.01 -5.99 -22.80
C SER A 27 -6.54 -5.96 -22.40
N THR A 28 -5.66 -6.49 -23.25
CA THR A 28 -4.20 -6.50 -22.99
C THR A 28 -3.65 -5.09 -22.70
N ARG A 29 -4.11 -4.08 -23.46
CA ARG A 29 -3.71 -2.68 -23.24
C ARG A 29 -4.18 -2.15 -21.89
N GLY A 30 -5.42 -2.49 -21.48
CA GLY A 30 -5.96 -2.14 -20.17
C GLY A 30 -5.18 -2.78 -19.02
N CYS A 31 -4.89 -4.08 -19.14
CA CYS A 31 -4.08 -4.83 -18.17
C CYS A 31 -2.69 -4.21 -18.00
N LEU A 32 -2.00 -3.89 -19.11
CA LEU A 32 -0.65 -3.31 -19.06
C LEU A 32 -0.64 -1.93 -18.39
N ARG A 33 -1.59 -1.04 -18.73
CA ARG A 33 -1.71 0.26 -18.05
C ARG A 33 -1.98 0.10 -16.56
N CYS A 34 -2.89 -0.79 -16.20
CA CYS A 34 -3.25 -1.00 -14.80
C CYS A 34 -2.08 -1.60 -14.01
N LEU A 35 -1.32 -2.52 -14.60
CA LEU A 35 -0.12 -3.08 -13.98
C LEU A 35 0.95 -2.00 -13.74
N GLN A 36 1.15 -1.10 -14.70
CA GLN A 36 2.08 0.03 -14.53
C GLN A 36 1.66 0.96 -13.39
N GLN A 37 0.36 1.27 -13.28
CA GLN A 37 -0.18 2.06 -12.16
C GLN A 37 -0.02 1.34 -10.82
N MET A 38 -0.30 0.04 -10.77
CA MET A 38 -0.15 -0.77 -9.56
C MET A 38 1.30 -0.80 -9.07
N LYS A 39 2.27 -0.90 -9.99
CA LYS A 39 3.70 -0.82 -9.67
C LYS A 39 4.08 0.54 -9.06
N GLN A 40 3.53 1.64 -9.58
CA GLN A 40 3.78 2.98 -9.04
C GLN A 40 3.20 3.15 -7.63
N GLU A 41 1.95 2.74 -7.42
CA GLU A 41 1.30 2.81 -6.11
C GLU A 41 2.01 1.92 -5.08
N PHE A 42 2.45 0.73 -5.48
CA PHE A 42 3.25 -0.14 -4.61
C PHE A 42 4.60 0.48 -4.25
N ALA A 43 5.31 1.06 -5.22
CA ALA A 43 6.58 1.73 -4.97
C ALA A 43 6.42 2.92 -4.01
N LEU A 44 5.34 3.69 -4.15
CA LEU A 44 5.04 4.80 -3.24
C LEU A 44 4.78 4.34 -1.81
N VAL A 45 3.97 3.28 -1.63
CA VAL A 45 3.73 2.69 -0.29
C VAL A 45 5.03 2.18 0.30
N LYS A 46 5.85 1.47 -0.50
CA LYS A 46 7.16 0.97 -0.07
C LYS A 46 8.07 2.10 0.42
N SER A 47 8.28 3.16 -0.36
CA SER A 47 9.16 4.27 0.06
C SER A 47 8.64 4.98 1.31
N LYS A 48 7.33 5.10 1.49
CA LYS A 48 6.76 5.67 2.72
C LYS A 48 7.02 4.79 3.94
N LEU A 49 6.89 3.47 3.79
CA LEU A 49 7.19 2.53 4.87
C LEU A 49 8.68 2.51 5.21
N GLU A 50 9.56 2.52 4.21
CA GLU A 50 11.01 2.63 4.41
C GLU A 50 11.37 3.90 5.17
N ALA A 51 10.86 5.05 4.75
CA ALA A 51 11.09 6.33 5.44
C ALA A 51 10.53 6.34 6.88
N LEU A 52 9.37 5.71 7.12
CA LEU A 52 8.83 5.54 8.47
C LEU A 52 9.75 4.69 9.34
N PHE A 53 10.23 3.55 8.84
CA PHE A 53 11.14 2.68 9.60
C PHE A 53 12.49 3.36 9.88
N GLU A 54 13.03 4.11 8.92
CA GLU A 54 14.24 4.91 9.13
C GLU A 54 14.04 5.96 10.23
N LEU A 55 12.89 6.64 10.23
CA LEU A 55 12.55 7.60 11.28
C LEU A 55 12.39 6.92 12.64
N GLU A 56 11.73 5.75 12.70
CA GLU A 56 11.60 4.97 13.93
C GLU A 56 12.98 4.59 14.50
N GLN A 57 13.90 4.15 13.65
CA GLN A 57 15.27 3.84 14.05
C GLN A 57 16.02 5.06 14.58
N GLN A 58 15.87 6.23 13.95
CA GLN A 58 16.50 7.47 14.41
C GLN A 58 15.96 7.91 15.77
N VAL A 59 14.65 7.82 15.99
CA VAL A 59 14.03 8.15 17.29
C VAL A 59 14.55 7.22 18.38
N VAL A 60 14.60 5.91 18.12
CA VAL A 60 15.14 4.95 19.08
C VAL A 60 16.63 5.19 19.35
N ALA A 61 17.43 5.47 18.33
CA ALA A 61 18.85 5.78 18.46
C ALA A 61 19.09 7.07 19.29
N ALA A 62 18.17 8.03 19.23
CA ALA A 62 18.20 9.25 20.04
C ALA A 62 17.68 9.04 21.49
N GLY A 63 17.30 7.81 21.87
CA GLY A 63 16.77 7.47 23.19
C GLY A 63 15.28 7.75 23.38
N GLY A 64 14.54 8.02 22.30
CA GLY A 64 13.09 8.18 22.30
C GLY A 64 12.34 6.85 22.20
N SER A 65 11.02 6.90 22.44
CA SER A 65 10.12 5.73 22.36
C SER A 65 9.05 5.93 21.29
N ILE A 66 8.87 4.95 20.41
CA ILE A 66 7.80 4.95 19.39
C ILE A 66 6.50 4.44 20.01
N HIS A 67 5.46 5.27 19.99
CA HIS A 67 4.11 4.86 20.35
C HIS A 67 3.52 4.09 19.18
N LYS A 68 3.14 2.83 19.38
CA LYS A 68 2.50 2.05 18.30
C LYS A 68 1.18 2.70 17.91
N MET A 69 1.01 2.97 16.62
CA MET A 69 -0.27 3.35 16.03
C MET A 69 -1.29 2.25 16.34
N GLN A 70 -2.28 2.51 17.19
CA GLN A 70 -3.36 1.56 17.41
C GLN A 70 -4.21 1.47 16.12
N PRO A 71 -4.69 0.28 15.76
CA PRO A 71 -5.64 0.15 14.67
C PRO A 71 -6.89 0.97 14.99
N ILE A 72 -7.27 1.87 14.08
CA ILE A 72 -8.58 2.52 14.06
C ILE A 72 -9.65 1.41 14.07
N ASN A 73 -10.34 1.24 15.21
CA ASN A 73 -11.52 0.40 15.28
C ASN A 73 -12.62 1.08 14.46
N PRO A 74 -13.33 0.38 13.56
CA PRO A 74 -14.39 0.96 12.73
C PRO A 74 -15.69 1.29 13.51
N SER A 75 -15.58 1.63 14.80
CA SER A 75 -16.70 1.90 15.71
C SER A 75 -16.62 3.26 16.42
N ASP A 76 -15.69 4.14 16.03
CA ASP A 76 -15.69 5.58 16.35
C ASP A 76 -15.96 6.41 15.08
#